data_AF-A0A8T6CB50-F1
#
_entry.id   AF-A0A8T6CB50-F1
#
_cell.length_a   1.000
_cell.length_b   1.000
_cell.length_c   1.000
_cell.angle_alpha   90.00
_cell.angle_beta   90.00
_cell.angle_gamma   90.00
#
_symmetry.space_group_name_H-M   'P 1'
#
loop_
_entity.id
_entity.type
_entity.pdbx_description
1 polymer ?
#
loop_
_entity_poly.entity_id
_entity_poly.type
_entity_poly.pdbx_seq_one_letter_code
_entity_poly.pdbx_strand_id
1 'polypeptide(L)'
;MSRKWGPKRRTALNRALLTLHKWAGLAAGAWLLVLGVSGILLDHDEWRWQRQMTVPESWLSARVARLLPATVMRYVAVDEARPNRWLGGSERGLWLTEDGGENWRDVSFPGGETPQVLRFVRPGDGSLEGIVVATDDGLWRTTGQGLGIERFALQGTRIGSLARGSRPDELVGVVGHESIFRISRSDPSRIEWLNLDRVTVTNLPEQVSVYDFVFDLHFGYGIFGRTASTLINDLGGLAMAVLAISGFCYWFLPWRWRRGSGPGPRVRRETHRWLYRTHATVFGLLALIPIVYLSVTGIILEHVVGFGNWAREMPMERSSLPPVYQYRSLGEELEQVVAYPGEPRRLSVSTRLGLLHTHDGGKSWRGGSATAGEAGNLFRVGDRVFFSNNRGIHLQRRDGETEWSQVNGPA
;
A
#
# COMPACT_ATOMS: atom_id res chain seq x y z
N MET A 1 29.17 32.24 48.46
CA MET A 1 28.60 31.00 49.02
C MET A 1 28.06 30.12 47.89
N SER A 2 28.81 29.11 47.47
CA SER A 2 28.41 28.17 46.41
C SER A 2 27.60 27.03 47.03
N ARG A 3 26.28 26.98 46.80
CA ARG A 3 25.44 25.83 47.15
C ARG A 3 25.85 24.64 46.26
N LYS A 4 26.69 23.75 46.80
CA LYS A 4 26.91 22.42 46.24
C LYS A 4 25.59 21.66 46.31
N TRP A 5 24.91 21.52 45.19
CA TRP A 5 23.79 20.60 45.05
C TRP A 5 24.32 19.17 45.21
N GLY A 6 24.21 18.61 46.41
CA GLY A 6 24.46 17.19 46.64
C GLY A 6 23.52 16.33 45.77
N PRO A 7 23.89 15.06 45.47
CA PRO A 7 23.10 14.21 44.61
C PRO A 7 21.68 14.04 45.17
N LYS A 8 20.66 14.52 44.42
CA LYS A 8 19.25 14.33 44.77
C LYS A 8 18.99 12.84 45.00
N ARG A 9 18.67 12.44 46.24
CA ARG A 9 18.24 11.06 46.54
C ARG A 9 17.03 10.74 45.67
N ARG A 10 17.13 9.68 44.87
CA ARG A 10 16.00 9.20 44.06
C ARG A 10 14.89 8.77 45.00
N THR A 11 13.67 9.27 44.77
CA THR A 11 12.47 8.86 45.51
C THR A 11 12.21 7.35 45.32
N ALA A 12 11.44 6.74 46.23
CA ALA A 12 11.00 5.35 46.07
C ALA A 12 10.27 5.14 44.74
N LEU A 13 9.41 6.10 44.36
CA LEU A 13 8.70 6.14 43.09
C LEU A 13 9.65 6.08 41.88
N ASN A 14 10.70 6.91 41.85
CA ASN A 14 11.65 6.92 40.72
C ASN A 14 12.37 5.57 40.56
N ARG A 15 12.67 4.88 41.67
CA ARG A 15 13.29 3.54 41.64
C ARG A 15 12.30 2.49 41.11
N ALA A 16 11.04 2.57 41.54
CA ALA A 16 9.98 1.70 41.05
C ALA A 16 9.76 1.87 39.53
N LEU A 17 9.62 3.12 39.05
CA LEU A 17 9.42 3.41 37.63
C LEU A 17 10.57 2.92 36.75
N LEU A 18 11.82 3.12 37.17
CA LEU A 18 12.98 2.61 36.44
C LEU A 18 13.03 1.08 36.40
N THR A 19 12.59 0.43 37.47
CA THR A 19 12.55 -1.03 37.56
C THR A 19 11.44 -1.59 36.66
N LEU A 20 10.26 -0.97 36.68
CA LEU A 20 9.16 -1.29 35.80
C LEU A 20 9.54 -1.10 34.33
N HIS A 21 10.05 0.08 33.96
CA HIS A 21 10.49 0.37 32.59
C HIS A 21 11.55 -0.63 32.11
N LYS A 22 12.54 -0.98 32.96
CA LYS A 22 13.54 -1.98 32.61
C LYS A 22 12.91 -3.33 32.26
N TRP A 23 12.06 -3.87 33.13
CA TRP A 23 11.54 -5.22 32.94
C TRP A 23 10.42 -5.28 31.89
N ALA A 24 9.51 -4.31 31.88
CA ALA A 24 8.50 -4.18 30.84
C ALA A 24 9.14 -3.92 29.47
N GLY A 25 10.15 -3.05 29.40
CA GLY A 25 10.89 -2.76 28.17
C GLY A 25 11.69 -3.95 27.65
N LEU A 26 12.31 -4.74 28.53
CA LEU A 26 12.98 -5.98 28.11
C LEU A 26 11.99 -7.05 27.64
N ALA A 27 10.84 -7.18 28.31
CA ALA A 27 9.79 -8.11 27.90
C ALA A 27 9.18 -7.72 26.55
N ALA A 28 8.89 -6.44 26.34
CA ALA A 28 8.29 -5.93 25.12
C ALA A 28 9.29 -5.71 23.98
N GLY A 29 10.59 -5.57 24.27
CA GLY A 29 11.59 -5.13 23.31
C GLY A 29 11.70 -6.01 22.07
N ALA A 30 11.64 -7.34 22.22
CA ALA A 30 11.65 -8.25 21.07
C ALA A 30 10.42 -8.06 20.17
N TRP A 31 9.24 -7.87 20.77
CA TRP A 31 8.01 -7.63 20.04
C TRP A 31 7.99 -6.26 19.36
N LEU A 32 8.45 -5.20 20.04
CA LEU A 32 8.59 -3.87 19.45
C LEU A 32 9.60 -3.84 18.30
N LEU A 33 10.65 -4.64 18.37
CA LEU A 33 11.58 -4.81 17.26
C LEU A 33 10.89 -5.45 16.06
N VAL A 34 10.11 -6.52 16.29
CA VAL A 34 9.31 -7.16 15.23
C VAL A 34 8.33 -6.16 14.62
N LEU A 35 7.49 -5.52 15.44
CA LEU A 35 6.49 -4.54 14.97
C LEU A 35 7.13 -3.36 14.23
N GLY A 36 8.24 -2.82 14.74
CA GLY A 36 8.92 -1.69 14.12
C GLY A 36 9.54 -2.03 12.77
N VAL A 37 10.15 -3.22 12.65
CA VAL A 37 10.73 -3.69 11.38
C VAL A 37 9.63 -4.10 10.41
N SER A 38 8.65 -4.90 10.85
CA SER A 38 7.57 -5.37 9.99
C SER A 38 6.65 -4.24 9.53
N GLY A 39 6.42 -3.23 10.36
CA GLY A 39 5.63 -2.04 10.00
C GLY A 39 6.22 -1.32 8.79
N ILE A 40 7.52 -1.02 8.81
CA ILE A 40 8.24 -0.42 7.67
C ILE A 40 8.09 -1.30 6.42
N LEU A 41 8.29 -2.62 6.56
CA LEU A 41 8.16 -3.53 5.43
C LEU A 41 6.75 -3.49 4.83
N LEU A 42 5.71 -3.49 5.67
CA LEU A 42 4.32 -3.52 5.25
C LEU A 42 3.86 -2.21 4.58
N ASP A 43 4.39 -1.07 5.00
CA ASP A 43 4.08 0.24 4.40
C ASP A 43 4.70 0.41 3.00
N HIS A 44 5.71 -0.41 2.66
CA HIS A 44 6.47 -0.32 1.41
C HIS A 44 6.16 -1.46 0.41
N ASP A 45 4.94 -1.50 -0.12
CA ASP A 45 4.50 -2.50 -1.10
C ASP A 45 5.21 -2.41 -2.46
N GLU A 46 5.89 -1.29 -2.73
CA GLU A 46 6.65 -1.04 -3.94
C GLU A 46 8.00 -1.76 -3.95
N TRP A 47 8.47 -2.23 -2.79
CA TRP A 47 9.71 -2.98 -2.69
C TRP A 47 9.53 -4.39 -3.25
N ARG A 48 9.81 -4.52 -4.54
CA ARG A 48 9.76 -5.77 -5.31
C ARG A 48 10.35 -6.97 -4.59
N TRP A 49 11.50 -6.80 -3.94
CA TRP A 49 12.18 -7.90 -3.25
C TRP A 49 11.31 -8.57 -2.18
N GLN A 50 10.39 -7.83 -1.54
CA GLN A 50 9.48 -8.39 -0.53
C GLN A 50 8.53 -9.44 -1.11
N ARG A 51 8.11 -9.26 -2.37
CA ARG A 51 7.20 -10.19 -3.07
C ARG A 51 7.95 -11.33 -3.75
N GLN A 52 9.18 -11.07 -4.18
CA GLN A 52 10.00 -12.00 -4.95
C GLN A 52 10.82 -12.95 -4.09
N MET A 53 11.17 -12.57 -2.85
CA MET A 53 11.85 -13.47 -1.93
C MET A 53 10.98 -14.70 -1.62
N THR A 54 11.59 -15.87 -1.64
CA THR A 54 10.94 -17.15 -1.37
C THR A 54 11.64 -17.85 -0.21
N VAL A 55 10.89 -18.67 0.50
CA VAL A 55 11.42 -19.59 1.50
C VAL A 55 11.04 -21.02 1.11
N PRO A 56 11.84 -22.02 1.51
CA PRO A 56 11.47 -23.41 1.29
C PRO A 56 10.08 -23.70 1.87
N GLU A 57 9.28 -24.50 1.17
CA GLU A 57 7.93 -24.89 1.64
C GLU A 57 7.99 -25.58 3.01
N SER A 58 9.09 -26.27 3.31
CA SER A 58 9.36 -26.88 4.62
C SER A 58 9.37 -25.89 5.80
N TRP A 59 9.51 -24.58 5.55
CA TRP A 59 9.42 -23.55 6.59
C TRP A 59 7.98 -23.10 6.87
N LEU A 60 7.04 -23.47 6.00
CA LEU A 60 5.64 -23.10 6.12
C LEU A 60 4.88 -24.11 6.97
N SER A 61 3.96 -23.62 7.80
CA SER A 61 3.01 -24.49 8.47
C SER A 61 2.00 -25.07 7.47
N ALA A 62 1.45 -26.26 7.75
CA ALA A 62 0.39 -26.85 6.92
C ALA A 62 -0.83 -25.91 6.72
N ARG A 63 -1.11 -25.04 7.70
CA ARG A 63 -2.18 -24.03 7.58
C ARG A 63 -1.85 -22.97 6.52
N VAL A 64 -0.61 -22.50 6.48
CA VAL A 64 -0.16 -21.51 5.48
C VAL A 64 -0.06 -22.15 4.10
N ALA A 65 0.50 -23.36 4.01
CA ALA A 65 0.63 -24.10 2.75
C ALA A 65 -0.74 -24.29 2.07
N ARG A 66 -1.79 -24.62 2.85
CA ARG A 66 -3.17 -24.74 2.34
C ARG A 66 -3.71 -23.45 1.70
N LEU A 67 -3.23 -22.26 2.11
CA LEU A 67 -3.70 -20.97 1.60
C LEU A 67 -2.96 -20.51 0.34
N LEU A 68 -1.83 -21.12 -0.01
CA LEU A 68 -1.03 -20.73 -1.18
C LEU A 68 -1.81 -20.78 -2.51
N PRO A 69 -2.58 -21.85 -2.83
CA PRO A 69 -3.27 -21.92 -4.12
C PRO A 69 -4.27 -20.78 -4.34
N ALA A 70 -4.87 -20.26 -3.27
CA ALA A 70 -5.87 -19.19 -3.33
C ALA A 70 -5.26 -17.78 -3.36
N THR A 71 -3.94 -17.63 -3.13
CA THR A 71 -3.31 -16.32 -2.88
C THR A 71 -2.29 -15.91 -3.92
N VAL A 72 -1.84 -16.84 -4.77
CA VAL A 72 -0.76 -16.56 -5.74
C VAL A 72 -1.26 -15.88 -7.00
N MET A 73 -2.50 -16.10 -7.44
CA MET A 73 -3.01 -15.55 -8.70
C MET A 73 -4.00 -14.42 -8.48
N ARG A 74 -3.67 -13.21 -8.97
CA ARG A 74 -4.53 -12.02 -8.84
C ARG A 74 -5.24 -11.65 -10.13
N TYR A 75 -4.61 -11.95 -11.27
CA TYR A 75 -5.14 -11.66 -12.60
C TYR A 75 -5.14 -12.93 -13.42
N VAL A 76 -6.21 -13.16 -14.17
CA VAL A 76 -6.32 -14.31 -15.07
C VAL A 76 -6.88 -13.86 -16.42
N ALA A 77 -6.30 -14.38 -17.49
CA ALA A 77 -6.80 -14.30 -18.85
C ALA A 77 -6.99 -15.71 -19.41
N VAL A 78 -8.16 -15.96 -19.99
CA VAL A 78 -8.51 -17.25 -20.61
C VAL A 78 -8.43 -17.07 -22.12
N ASP A 79 -7.81 -18.03 -22.81
CA ASP A 79 -7.87 -18.16 -24.26
C ASP A 79 -9.26 -18.70 -24.64
N GLU A 80 -10.09 -17.87 -25.28
CA GLU A 80 -11.46 -18.26 -25.66
C GLU A 80 -11.49 -19.40 -26.68
N ALA A 81 -10.48 -19.50 -27.55
CA ALA A 81 -10.36 -20.58 -28.53
C ALA A 81 -9.84 -21.88 -27.90
N ARG A 82 -9.16 -21.79 -26.75
CA ARG A 82 -8.61 -22.94 -26.00
C ARG A 82 -8.92 -22.77 -24.52
N PRO A 83 -10.14 -23.08 -24.06
CA PRO A 83 -10.60 -22.74 -22.71
C PRO A 83 -9.81 -23.34 -21.54
N ASN A 84 -8.94 -24.32 -21.77
CA ASN A 84 -8.02 -24.85 -20.76
C ASN A 84 -6.70 -24.07 -20.67
N ARG A 85 -6.48 -23.10 -21.56
CA ARG A 85 -5.24 -22.34 -21.62
C ARG A 85 -5.41 -20.95 -21.03
N TRP A 86 -4.77 -20.70 -19.90
CA TRP A 86 -4.89 -19.43 -19.17
C TRP A 86 -3.54 -18.81 -18.91
N LEU A 87 -3.49 -17.48 -18.98
CA LEU A 87 -2.40 -16.66 -18.46
C LEU A 87 -2.81 -16.13 -17.10
N GLY A 88 -2.02 -16.45 -16.08
CA GLY A 88 -2.14 -15.91 -14.74
C GLY A 88 -1.05 -14.88 -14.44
N GLY A 89 -1.34 -13.91 -13.58
CA GLY A 89 -0.36 -12.97 -13.07
C GLY A 89 -0.61 -12.50 -11.64
N SER A 90 0.47 -12.10 -10.99
CA SER A 90 0.47 -11.44 -9.67
C SER A 90 1.78 -10.69 -9.42
N GLU A 91 1.95 -10.13 -8.22
CA GLU A 91 3.19 -9.46 -7.82
C GLU A 91 4.42 -10.37 -7.90
N ARG A 92 4.24 -11.69 -8.04
CA ARG A 92 5.31 -12.67 -8.17
C ARG A 92 5.73 -12.96 -9.62
N GLY A 93 4.96 -12.51 -10.62
CA GLY A 93 5.27 -12.73 -12.04
C GLY A 93 4.07 -13.20 -12.87
N LEU A 94 4.37 -13.94 -13.94
CA LEU A 94 3.39 -14.47 -14.89
C LEU A 94 3.54 -15.98 -15.04
N TRP A 95 2.41 -16.66 -15.19
CA TRP A 95 2.36 -18.10 -15.43
C TRP A 95 1.36 -18.44 -16.52
N LEU A 96 1.63 -19.51 -17.26
CA LEU A 96 0.74 -20.08 -18.25
C LEU A 96 0.35 -21.49 -17.82
N THR A 97 -0.94 -21.81 -17.95
CA THR A 97 -1.46 -23.19 -17.88
C THR A 97 -2.06 -23.54 -19.24
N GLU A 98 -2.05 -24.83 -19.58
CA GLU A 98 -2.70 -25.39 -20.78
C GLU A 98 -3.72 -26.49 -20.44
N ASP A 99 -3.95 -26.74 -19.15
CA ASP A 99 -4.77 -27.83 -18.61
C ASP A 99 -5.82 -27.35 -17.58
N GLY A 100 -6.26 -26.09 -17.69
CA GLY A 100 -7.31 -25.53 -16.84
C GLY A 100 -6.83 -25.19 -15.44
N GLY A 101 -5.52 -25.00 -15.26
CA GLY A 101 -4.90 -24.60 -14.00
C GLY A 101 -4.41 -25.75 -13.13
N GLU A 102 -4.38 -26.98 -13.64
CA GLU A 102 -3.78 -28.13 -12.94
C GLU A 102 -2.26 -27.98 -12.85
N ASN A 103 -1.61 -27.55 -13.94
CA ASN A 103 -0.18 -27.27 -13.99
C ASN A 103 0.09 -25.87 -14.54
N TRP A 104 1.08 -25.20 -13.95
CA TRP A 104 1.50 -23.85 -14.30
C TRP A 104 2.98 -23.82 -14.62
N ARG A 105 3.34 -23.09 -15.68
CA ARG A 105 4.73 -22.81 -16.05
C ARG A 105 4.99 -21.30 -16.04
N ASP A 106 6.18 -20.90 -15.63
CA ASP A 106 6.59 -19.49 -15.63
C ASP A 106 6.63 -18.93 -17.06
N VAL A 107 6.13 -17.71 -17.25
CA VAL A 107 6.38 -16.90 -18.44
C VAL A 107 7.52 -15.95 -18.10
N SER A 108 8.72 -16.25 -18.62
CA SER A 108 9.93 -15.49 -18.31
C SER A 108 9.92 -14.13 -18.99
N PHE A 109 10.25 -13.09 -18.22
CA PHE A 109 10.51 -11.78 -18.79
C PHE A 109 11.92 -11.75 -19.41
N PRO A 110 12.11 -11.05 -20.55
CA PRO A 110 13.41 -10.83 -21.16
C PRO A 110 14.46 -10.35 -20.16
N GLY A 111 15.71 -10.81 -20.32
CA GLY A 111 16.82 -10.39 -19.45
C GLY A 111 16.79 -10.94 -18.03
N GLY A 112 15.87 -11.87 -17.70
CA GLY A 112 15.72 -12.42 -16.35
C GLY A 112 15.05 -11.46 -15.38
N GLU A 113 14.33 -10.46 -15.90
CA GLU A 113 13.57 -9.52 -15.07
C GLU A 113 12.41 -10.24 -14.33
N THR A 114 12.01 -9.71 -13.17
CA THR A 114 10.90 -10.25 -12.37
C THR A 114 9.98 -9.14 -11.85
N PRO A 115 9.40 -8.32 -12.76
CA PRO A 115 8.56 -7.22 -12.34
C PRO A 115 7.27 -7.73 -11.67
N GLN A 116 6.75 -6.95 -10.73
CA GLN A 116 5.47 -7.24 -10.08
C GLN A 116 4.33 -6.98 -11.06
N VAL A 117 3.46 -7.95 -11.32
CA VAL A 117 2.29 -7.74 -12.18
C VAL A 117 1.17 -7.10 -11.36
N LEU A 118 0.67 -5.96 -11.84
CA LEU A 118 -0.31 -5.12 -11.15
C LEU A 118 -1.64 -4.99 -11.92
N ARG A 119 -1.68 -5.30 -13.22
CA ARG A 119 -2.94 -5.31 -14.00
C ARG A 119 -2.80 -5.98 -15.37
N PHE A 120 -3.91 -6.47 -15.91
CA PHE A 120 -4.05 -6.90 -17.31
C PHE A 120 -5.05 -6.04 -18.08
N VAL A 121 -4.74 -5.75 -19.35
CA VAL A 121 -5.70 -5.26 -20.34
C VAL A 121 -5.65 -6.14 -21.59
N ARG A 122 -6.74 -6.86 -21.85
CA ARG A 122 -6.87 -7.76 -23.00
C ARG A 122 -7.12 -6.99 -24.31
N PRO A 123 -6.81 -7.56 -25.51
CA PRO A 123 -7.13 -6.96 -26.80
C PRO A 123 -8.61 -7.01 -27.15
N GLY A 124 -9.35 -8.01 -26.65
CA GLY A 124 -10.81 -8.17 -26.82
C GLY A 124 -11.21 -9.18 -27.88
N ASP A 125 -10.24 -9.80 -28.53
CA ASP A 125 -10.40 -10.89 -29.49
C ASP A 125 -10.42 -12.28 -28.82
N GLY A 126 -10.49 -12.32 -27.49
CA GLY A 126 -10.46 -13.56 -26.70
C GLY A 126 -9.10 -14.27 -26.66
N SER A 127 -8.07 -13.73 -27.32
CA SER A 127 -6.74 -14.37 -27.39
C SER A 127 -5.82 -13.94 -26.25
N LEU A 128 -4.75 -14.72 -26.04
CA LEU A 128 -3.67 -14.37 -25.11
C LEU A 128 -2.57 -13.52 -25.77
N GLU A 129 -2.69 -13.22 -27.07
CA GLU A 129 -1.74 -12.38 -27.79
C GLU A 129 -1.99 -10.90 -27.51
N GLY A 130 -0.93 -10.13 -27.29
CA GLY A 130 -1.04 -8.67 -27.20
C GLY A 130 -1.78 -8.15 -25.97
N ILE A 131 -1.99 -8.97 -24.94
CA ILE A 131 -2.42 -8.51 -23.61
C ILE A 131 -1.36 -7.55 -23.09
N VAL A 132 -1.78 -6.36 -22.68
CA VAL A 132 -0.87 -5.40 -22.05
C VAL A 132 -0.89 -5.61 -20.55
N VAL A 133 0.30 -5.79 -19.98
CA VAL A 133 0.54 -6.10 -18.58
C VAL A 133 1.16 -4.85 -17.93
N ALA A 134 0.46 -4.31 -16.94
CA ALA A 134 0.95 -3.23 -16.11
C ALA A 134 1.79 -3.80 -14.96
N THR A 135 2.96 -3.22 -14.74
CA THR A 135 3.90 -3.71 -13.72
C THR A 135 4.50 -2.59 -12.87
N ASP A 136 5.29 -2.94 -11.87
CA ASP A 136 6.12 -2.00 -11.13
C ASP A 136 7.33 -1.46 -11.92
N ASP A 137 7.57 -1.96 -13.13
CA ASP A 137 8.58 -1.49 -14.08
C ASP A 137 7.99 -1.43 -15.50
N GLY A 138 7.06 -0.52 -15.70
CA GLY A 138 6.49 -0.18 -17.00
C GLY A 138 5.43 -1.14 -17.51
N LEU A 139 5.17 -1.02 -18.80
CA LEU A 139 4.20 -1.81 -19.54
C LEU A 139 4.90 -2.87 -20.38
N TRP A 140 4.29 -4.05 -20.40
CA TRP A 140 4.73 -5.21 -21.16
C TRP A 140 3.60 -5.72 -22.04
N ARG A 141 3.92 -6.47 -23.09
CA ARG A 141 2.95 -7.02 -24.03
C ARG A 141 3.22 -8.50 -24.26
N THR A 142 2.18 -9.34 -24.11
CA THR A 142 2.31 -10.77 -24.37
C THR A 142 2.48 -11.05 -25.87
N THR A 143 3.28 -12.07 -26.18
CA THR A 143 3.55 -12.53 -27.55
C THR A 143 3.43 -14.06 -27.62
N GLY A 144 3.30 -14.60 -28.83
CA GLY A 144 3.19 -16.04 -29.04
C GLY A 144 2.02 -16.69 -28.30
N GLN A 145 0.88 -15.99 -28.18
CA GLN A 145 -0.28 -16.42 -27.41
C GLN A 145 0.01 -16.60 -25.91
N GLY A 146 0.75 -15.66 -25.31
CA GLY A 146 1.11 -15.70 -23.89
C GLY A 146 2.27 -16.63 -23.54
N LEU A 147 2.96 -17.20 -24.54
CA LEU A 147 4.20 -17.96 -24.33
C LEU A 147 5.39 -17.05 -24.03
N GLY A 148 5.36 -15.83 -24.56
CA GLY A 148 6.40 -14.83 -24.37
C GLY A 148 5.81 -13.50 -23.94
N ILE A 149 6.71 -12.59 -23.58
CA ILE A 149 6.37 -11.22 -23.25
C ILE A 149 7.52 -10.29 -23.66
N GLU A 150 7.18 -9.09 -24.12
CA GLU A 150 8.14 -8.09 -24.54
C GLU A 150 7.83 -6.71 -23.94
N ARG A 151 8.85 -5.85 -23.88
CA ARG A 151 8.70 -4.49 -23.37
C ARG A 151 7.78 -3.71 -24.31
N PHE A 152 6.80 -3.02 -23.75
CA PHE A 152 5.86 -2.21 -24.52
C PHE A 152 6.12 -0.70 -24.36
N ALA A 153 6.17 -0.19 -23.11
CA ALA A 153 6.39 1.24 -22.84
C ALA A 153 6.75 1.51 -21.38
N LEU A 154 7.10 2.76 -21.06
CA LEU A 154 7.21 3.29 -19.69
C LEU A 154 8.19 2.52 -18.77
N GLN A 155 9.31 2.03 -19.32
CA GLN A 155 10.36 1.38 -18.52
C GLN A 155 10.77 2.26 -17.33
N GLY A 156 10.99 1.65 -16.16
CA GLY A 156 11.35 2.33 -14.92
C GLY A 156 10.17 2.93 -14.15
N THR A 157 8.92 2.73 -14.60
CA THR A 157 7.75 3.43 -14.06
C THR A 157 6.73 2.45 -13.44
N ARG A 158 6.32 2.65 -12.18
CA ARG A 158 5.27 1.83 -11.55
C ARG A 158 3.88 2.19 -12.06
N ILE A 159 3.22 1.23 -12.71
CA ILE A 159 1.87 1.38 -13.27
C ILE A 159 0.86 0.61 -12.40
N GLY A 160 0.26 1.30 -11.42
CA GLY A 160 -0.68 0.68 -10.47
C GLY A 160 -2.07 0.38 -11.06
N SER A 161 -2.44 1.09 -12.13
CA SER A 161 -3.72 0.91 -12.80
C SER A 161 -3.57 1.04 -14.32
N LEU A 162 -4.30 0.20 -15.04
CA LEU A 162 -4.38 0.22 -16.49
C LEU A 162 -5.77 -0.25 -16.93
N ALA A 163 -6.35 0.48 -17.88
CA ALA A 163 -7.62 0.16 -18.49
C ALA A 163 -7.58 0.49 -19.99
N ARG A 164 -8.60 0.02 -20.73
CA ARG A 164 -8.83 0.50 -22.10
C ARG A 164 -9.20 1.97 -22.07
N GLY A 165 -8.72 2.69 -23.06
CA GLY A 165 -9.07 4.08 -23.33
C GLY A 165 -10.45 4.23 -23.97
N SER A 166 -10.73 5.45 -24.40
CA SER A 166 -11.95 5.82 -25.11
C SER A 166 -11.97 5.33 -26.55
N ARG A 167 -10.78 5.08 -27.13
CA ARG A 167 -10.59 4.52 -28.48
C ARG A 167 -10.14 3.06 -28.40
N PRO A 168 -10.46 2.21 -29.39
CA PRO A 168 -10.07 0.79 -29.37
C PRO A 168 -8.56 0.54 -29.23
N ASP A 169 -7.74 1.43 -29.80
CA ASP A 169 -6.28 1.36 -29.78
C ASP A 169 -5.65 2.14 -28.60
N GLU A 170 -6.45 2.69 -27.70
CA GLU A 170 -5.96 3.52 -26.60
C GLU A 170 -5.95 2.73 -25.28
N LEU A 171 -4.96 2.99 -24.44
CA LEU A 171 -4.92 2.61 -23.03
C LEU A 171 -4.88 3.87 -22.19
N VAL A 172 -5.48 3.79 -21.01
CA VAL A 172 -5.39 4.81 -19.95
C VAL A 172 -4.86 4.15 -18.69
N GLY A 173 -3.98 4.82 -17.95
CA GLY A 173 -3.42 4.26 -16.72
C GLY A 173 -3.04 5.30 -15.70
N VAL A 174 -2.72 4.83 -14.49
CA VAL A 174 -2.24 5.65 -13.37
C VAL A 174 -0.79 5.28 -13.07
N VAL A 175 0.05 6.31 -12.91
CA VAL A 175 1.45 6.20 -12.52
C VAL A 175 1.62 6.74 -11.11
N GLY A 176 2.16 5.91 -10.21
CA GLY A 176 2.59 6.32 -8.87
C GLY A 176 1.52 6.99 -7.98
N HIS A 177 0.23 6.77 -8.24
CA HIS A 177 -0.89 7.50 -7.63
C HIS A 177 -0.98 9.00 -7.97
N GLU A 178 -0.13 9.50 -8.86
CA GLU A 178 0.02 10.94 -9.11
C GLU A 178 -0.58 11.38 -10.44
N SER A 179 -0.37 10.58 -11.49
CA SER A 179 -0.58 11.03 -12.87
C SER A 179 -1.41 10.04 -13.66
N ILE A 180 -2.27 10.57 -14.53
CA ILE A 180 -3.00 9.77 -15.53
C ILE A 180 -2.32 9.95 -16.87
N PHE A 181 -2.05 8.84 -17.56
CA PHE A 181 -1.54 8.84 -18.92
C PHE A 181 -2.51 8.17 -19.89
N ARG A 182 -2.39 8.54 -21.16
CA ARG A 182 -2.97 7.85 -22.31
C ARG A 182 -1.86 7.45 -23.27
N ILE A 183 -1.99 6.27 -23.87
CA ILE A 183 -1.01 5.73 -24.81
C ILE A 183 -1.73 4.93 -25.90
N SER A 184 -1.22 4.99 -27.13
CA SER A 184 -1.69 4.15 -28.23
C SER A 184 -0.99 2.79 -28.21
N ARG A 185 -1.73 1.71 -28.53
CA ARG A 185 -1.17 0.35 -28.66
C ARG A 185 -0.39 0.17 -29.96
N SER A 186 -0.67 0.98 -30.97
CA SER A 186 0.04 1.00 -32.25
C SER A 186 1.24 1.95 -32.26
N ASP A 187 1.19 3.06 -31.50
CA ASP A 187 2.30 4.00 -31.33
C ASP A 187 2.60 4.25 -29.84
N PRO A 188 3.34 3.34 -29.18
CA PRO A 188 3.70 3.47 -27.77
C PRO A 188 4.71 4.58 -27.48
N SER A 189 5.29 5.22 -28.51
CA SER A 189 6.27 6.29 -28.32
C SER A 189 5.63 7.62 -27.90
N ARG A 190 4.32 7.78 -28.14
CA ARG A 190 3.57 9.00 -27.84
C ARG A 190 2.65 8.78 -26.65
N ILE A 191 3.06 9.33 -25.51
CA ILE A 191 2.31 9.28 -24.26
C ILE A 191 1.73 10.67 -23.99
N GLU A 192 0.42 10.75 -23.83
CA GLU A 192 -0.28 11.97 -23.40
C GLU A 192 -0.49 11.90 -21.88
N TRP A 193 -0.10 12.96 -21.18
CA TRP A 193 -0.30 13.09 -19.73
C TRP A 193 -1.42 14.08 -19.45
N LEU A 194 -2.33 13.72 -18.54
CA LEU A 194 -3.33 14.67 -18.05
C LEU A 194 -2.68 15.61 -17.03
N ASN A 195 -2.97 16.90 -17.15
CA ASN A 195 -2.56 17.88 -16.15
C ASN A 195 -3.52 17.84 -14.95
N LEU A 196 -2.98 17.56 -13.76
CA LEU A 196 -3.74 17.45 -12.51
C LEU A 196 -3.32 18.49 -11.45
N ASP A 197 -2.44 19.43 -11.80
CA ASP A 197 -1.88 20.41 -10.87
C ASP A 197 -2.92 21.43 -10.40
N ARG A 198 -3.95 21.67 -11.22
CA ARG A 198 -5.04 22.61 -10.95
C ARG A 198 -6.37 22.00 -11.34
N VAL A 199 -6.89 21.19 -10.43
CA VAL A 199 -8.20 20.57 -10.59
C VAL A 199 -9.24 21.26 -9.73
N THR A 200 -10.47 21.34 -10.24
CA THR A 200 -11.62 21.71 -9.42
C THR A 200 -12.34 20.44 -9.02
N VAL A 201 -12.33 20.10 -7.73
CA VAL A 201 -13.05 18.95 -7.19
C VAL A 201 -14.30 19.42 -6.46
N THR A 202 -15.45 18.85 -6.80
CA THR A 202 -16.76 19.19 -6.21
C THR A 202 -17.47 17.92 -5.74
N ASN A 203 -18.49 18.09 -4.87
CA ASN A 203 -19.30 16.99 -4.34
C ASN A 203 -18.50 15.90 -3.63
N LEU A 204 -17.44 16.29 -2.91
CA LEU A 204 -16.76 15.40 -1.98
C LEU A 204 -17.66 15.10 -0.79
N PRO A 205 -17.53 13.92 -0.15
CA PRO A 205 -18.25 13.62 1.08
C PRO A 205 -17.96 14.69 2.14
N GLU A 206 -18.98 15.17 2.83
CA GLU A 206 -18.82 16.16 3.92
C GLU A 206 -18.19 15.53 5.15
N GLN A 207 -18.45 14.24 5.36
CA GLN A 207 -18.01 13.48 6.53
C GLN A 207 -17.18 12.27 6.09
N VAL A 208 -16.21 11.90 6.92
CA VAL A 208 -15.38 10.69 6.80
C VAL A 208 -15.49 9.93 8.13
N SER A 209 -15.52 8.60 8.09
CA SER A 209 -15.59 7.84 9.35
C SER A 209 -14.30 7.99 10.17
N VAL A 210 -14.40 7.91 11.50
CA VAL A 210 -13.22 7.84 12.38
C VAL A 210 -12.33 6.66 11.97
N TYR A 211 -12.92 5.54 11.54
CA TYR A 211 -12.16 4.38 11.09
C TYR A 211 -11.27 4.70 9.89
N ASP A 212 -11.80 5.35 8.85
CA ASP A 212 -11.01 5.70 7.65
C ASP A 212 -9.89 6.66 7.99
N PHE A 213 -10.16 7.66 8.84
CA PHE A 213 -9.13 8.59 9.30
C PHE A 213 -8.03 7.88 10.11
N VAL A 214 -8.40 6.99 11.03
CA VAL A 214 -7.45 6.22 11.84
C VAL A 214 -6.66 5.24 10.98
N PHE A 215 -7.29 4.59 10.01
CA PHE A 215 -6.65 3.70 9.06
C PHE A 215 -5.61 4.46 8.24
N ASP A 216 -6.00 5.57 7.62
CA ASP A 216 -5.09 6.42 6.86
C ASP A 216 -3.94 6.94 7.71
N LEU A 217 -4.19 7.33 8.96
CA LEU A 217 -3.13 7.76 9.85
C LEU A 217 -2.16 6.61 10.17
N HIS A 218 -2.67 5.40 10.38
CA HIS A 218 -1.85 4.23 10.72
C HIS A 218 -0.97 3.76 9.57
N PHE A 219 -1.47 3.79 8.34
CA PHE A 219 -0.75 3.35 7.13
C PHE A 219 0.00 4.48 6.41
N GLY A 220 0.06 5.67 7.02
CA GLY A 220 0.92 6.74 6.50
C GLY A 220 0.30 7.46 5.31
N TYR A 221 -1.01 7.68 5.33
CA TYR A 221 -1.76 8.42 4.32
C TYR A 221 -2.49 9.65 4.88
N GLY A 222 -2.64 9.78 6.20
CA GLY A 222 -3.66 10.66 6.81
C GLY A 222 -3.25 12.09 7.17
N ILE A 223 -1.97 12.49 7.11
CA ILE A 223 -1.52 13.84 7.57
C ILE A 223 -1.23 14.77 6.39
N PHE A 224 -0.31 14.33 5.54
CA PHE A 224 0.13 15.01 4.33
C PHE A 224 -0.14 14.08 3.13
N GLY A 225 0.57 14.28 2.01
CA GLY A 225 0.65 13.26 0.97
C GLY A 225 1.18 11.92 1.49
N ARG A 226 1.00 10.86 0.71
CA ARG A 226 1.45 9.49 1.00
C ARG A 226 2.94 9.47 1.31
N THR A 227 3.78 10.04 0.45
CA THR A 227 5.24 9.98 0.60
C THR A 227 5.70 10.55 1.95
N ALA A 228 5.19 11.72 2.33
CA ALA A 228 5.57 12.38 3.57
C ALA A 228 4.97 11.69 4.81
N SER A 229 3.75 11.20 4.70
CA SER A 229 3.05 10.55 5.81
C SER A 229 3.64 9.15 6.10
N THR A 230 3.98 8.36 5.07
CA THR A 230 4.71 7.10 5.21
C THR A 230 6.08 7.31 5.87
N LEU A 231 6.82 8.37 5.51
CA LEU A 231 8.11 8.66 6.16
C LEU A 231 7.98 8.94 7.67
N ILE A 232 6.87 9.53 8.11
CA ILE A 232 6.60 9.75 9.55
C ILE A 232 6.35 8.41 10.24
N ASN A 233 5.62 7.50 9.59
CA ASN A 233 5.43 6.14 10.08
C ASN A 233 6.74 5.37 10.17
N ASP A 234 7.57 5.44 9.12
CA ASP A 234 8.87 4.78 9.06
C ASP A 234 9.79 5.25 10.19
N LEU A 235 9.77 6.55 10.49
CA LEU A 235 10.48 7.09 11.63
C LEU A 235 10.00 6.46 12.95
N GLY A 236 8.70 6.25 13.10
CA GLY A 236 8.12 5.52 14.23
C GLY A 236 8.59 4.06 14.30
N GLY A 237 8.51 3.32 13.21
CA GLY A 237 8.97 1.93 13.11
C GLY A 237 10.46 1.78 13.40
N LEU A 238 11.29 2.63 12.77
CA LEU A 238 12.74 2.66 12.96
C LEU A 238 13.09 3.00 14.40
N ALA A 239 12.40 3.97 14.98
CA ALA A 239 12.62 4.34 16.37
C ALA A 239 12.26 3.21 17.33
N MET A 240 11.16 2.46 17.10
CA MET A 240 10.83 1.28 17.91
C MET A 240 11.95 0.24 17.85
N ALA A 241 12.50 -0.03 16.66
CA ALA A 241 13.62 -0.94 16.49
C ALA A 241 14.89 -0.45 17.22
N VAL A 242 15.25 0.83 17.05
CA VAL A 242 16.42 1.43 17.73
C VAL A 242 16.24 1.44 19.24
N LEU A 243 15.05 1.78 19.76
CA LEU A 243 14.75 1.80 21.19
C LEU A 243 14.84 0.40 21.79
N ALA A 244 14.30 -0.62 21.11
CA ALA A 244 14.41 -2.02 21.52
C ALA A 244 15.86 -2.50 21.60
N ILE A 245 16.64 -2.30 20.52
CA ILE A 245 18.04 -2.74 20.44
C ILE A 245 18.90 -1.97 21.45
N SER A 246 18.78 -0.64 21.49
CA SER A 246 19.57 0.19 22.41
C SER A 246 19.24 -0.08 23.88
N GLY A 247 17.96 -0.32 24.20
CA GLY A 247 17.52 -0.69 25.55
C GLY A 247 18.06 -2.05 25.99
N PHE A 248 17.98 -3.05 25.10
CA PHE A 248 18.58 -4.36 25.34
C PHE A 248 20.10 -4.28 25.54
N CYS A 249 20.82 -3.58 24.64
CA CYS A 249 22.27 -3.40 24.74
C CYS A 249 22.68 -2.66 26.02
N TYR A 250 21.91 -1.65 26.44
CA TYR A 250 22.16 -0.90 27.67
C TYR A 250 22.06 -1.80 28.92
N TRP A 251 21.20 -2.82 28.89
CA TRP A 251 21.07 -3.82 29.94
C TRP A 251 22.11 -4.96 29.84
N PHE A 252 22.33 -5.48 28.64
CA PHE A 252 23.11 -6.69 28.38
C PHE A 252 24.62 -6.46 28.48
N LEU A 253 25.15 -5.37 27.91
CA LEU A 253 26.60 -5.13 27.87
C LEU A 253 27.24 -5.01 29.27
N PRO A 254 26.66 -4.32 30.25
CA PRO A 254 27.22 -4.26 31.61
C PRO A 254 27.23 -5.62 32.31
N TRP A 255 26.22 -6.44 32.03
CA TRP A 255 26.17 -7.80 32.54
C TRP A 255 27.28 -8.65 31.91
N ARG A 256 27.48 -8.54 30.59
CA ARG A 256 28.55 -9.25 29.86
C ARG A 256 29.95 -8.83 30.32
N TRP A 257 30.21 -7.53 30.43
CA TRP A 257 31.53 -7.03 30.85
C TRP A 257 31.90 -7.33 32.31
N ARG A 258 30.92 -7.70 33.14
CA ARG A 258 31.17 -8.20 34.51
C ARG A 258 31.57 -9.67 34.52
N ARG A 259 31.27 -10.43 33.47
CA ARG A 259 31.49 -11.89 33.40
C ARG A 259 32.70 -12.29 32.52
N GLY A 260 33.44 -11.33 31.96
CA GLY A 260 34.61 -11.62 31.12
C GLY A 260 35.49 -10.39 30.89
N SER A 261 36.50 -10.53 30.03
CA SER A 261 37.41 -9.45 29.61
C SER A 261 36.68 -8.44 28.71
N GLY A 262 35.94 -7.53 29.34
CA GLY A 262 35.31 -6.40 28.67
C GLY A 262 36.32 -5.30 28.30
N PRO A 263 35.93 -4.35 27.44
CA PRO A 263 36.81 -3.28 26.99
C PRO A 263 37.24 -2.36 28.15
N GLY A 264 38.24 -1.51 27.93
CA GLY A 264 38.75 -0.59 28.95
C GLY A 264 37.70 0.38 29.50
N PRO A 265 37.90 0.97 30.70
CA PRO A 265 36.92 1.83 31.37
C PRO A 265 36.42 3.01 30.53
N ARG A 266 37.31 3.60 29.71
CA ARG A 266 36.99 4.69 28.80
C ARG A 266 35.93 4.29 27.77
N VAL A 267 36.17 3.17 27.08
CA VAL A 267 35.25 2.62 26.07
C VAL A 267 33.91 2.30 26.70
N ARG A 268 33.87 1.64 27.87
CA ARG A 268 32.62 1.33 28.57
C ARG A 268 31.78 2.59 28.84
N ARG A 269 32.41 3.66 29.32
CA ARG A 269 31.74 4.94 29.62
C ARG A 269 31.21 5.62 28.36
N GLU A 270 32.00 5.62 27.28
CA GLU A 270 31.61 6.19 25.99
C GLU A 270 30.43 5.42 25.38
N THR A 271 30.50 4.07 25.37
CA THR A 271 29.39 3.22 24.90
C THR A 271 28.12 3.43 25.70
N HIS A 272 28.19 3.50 27.03
CA HIS A 272 27.01 3.78 27.86
C HIS A 272 26.38 5.14 27.60
N ARG A 273 27.22 6.17 27.46
CA ARG A 273 26.74 7.52 27.15
C ARG A 273 26.07 7.55 25.78
N TRP A 274 26.66 6.88 24.80
CA TRP A 274 26.11 6.76 23.47
C TRP A 274 24.76 6.04 23.49
N LEU A 275 24.68 4.84 24.09
CA LEU A 275 23.43 4.08 24.22
C LEU A 275 22.33 4.88 24.93
N TYR A 276 22.67 5.56 26.03
CA TYR A 276 21.70 6.41 26.74
C TYR A 276 21.21 7.57 25.88
N ARG A 277 22.11 8.28 25.19
CA ARG A 277 21.75 9.40 24.31
C ARG A 277 20.86 8.94 23.17
N THR A 278 21.24 7.85 22.50
CA THR A 278 20.47 7.26 21.41
C THR A 278 19.08 6.85 21.88
N HIS A 279 19.00 6.09 22.98
CA HIS A 279 17.74 5.56 23.50
C HIS A 279 16.82 6.66 24.05
N ALA A 280 17.30 7.46 25.02
CA ALA A 280 16.43 8.34 25.77
C ALA A 280 16.30 9.75 25.17
N THR A 281 17.40 10.32 24.65
CA THR A 281 17.44 11.74 24.28
C THR A 281 17.16 11.98 22.80
N VAL A 282 17.67 11.12 21.93
CA VAL A 282 17.50 11.26 20.48
C VAL A 282 16.22 10.56 20.06
N PHE A 283 16.20 9.23 19.99
CA PHE A 283 15.05 8.50 19.48
C PHE A 283 13.87 8.52 20.46
N GLY A 284 14.11 8.49 21.77
CA GLY A 284 13.05 8.59 22.77
C GLY A 284 12.26 9.90 22.70
N LEU A 285 12.88 11.02 22.28
CA LEU A 285 12.18 12.30 22.11
C LEU A 285 11.66 12.50 20.69
N LEU A 286 12.48 12.24 19.67
CA LEU A 286 12.10 12.43 18.26
C LEU A 286 10.90 11.55 17.87
N ALA A 287 10.84 10.34 18.40
CA ALA A 287 9.80 9.39 18.04
C ALA A 287 8.61 9.38 18.99
N LEU A 288 8.57 10.26 19.99
CA LEU A 288 7.48 10.30 20.95
C LEU A 288 6.14 10.48 20.26
N ILE A 289 6.04 11.46 19.35
CA ILE A 289 4.80 11.74 18.63
C ILE A 289 4.44 10.57 17.68
N PRO A 290 5.32 10.11 16.78
CA PRO A 290 5.04 8.96 15.92
C PRO A 290 4.61 7.71 16.66
N ILE A 291 5.35 7.30 17.69
CA ILE A 291 5.06 6.08 18.44
C ILE A 291 3.73 6.19 19.17
N VAL A 292 3.42 7.35 19.77
CA VAL A 292 2.17 7.53 20.50
C VAL A 292 0.97 7.41 19.57
N TYR A 293 0.95 8.11 18.43
CA TYR A 293 -0.20 8.01 17.54
C TYR A 293 -0.29 6.64 16.86
N LEU A 294 0.84 6.03 16.45
CA LEU A 294 0.84 4.68 15.87
C LEU A 294 0.32 3.65 16.86
N SER A 295 0.65 3.80 18.15
CA SER A 295 0.11 2.95 19.21
C SER A 295 -1.40 3.11 19.37
N VAL A 296 -1.89 4.35 19.40
CA VAL A 296 -3.33 4.64 19.55
C VAL A 296 -4.11 4.13 18.34
N THR A 297 -3.64 4.42 17.13
CA THR A 297 -4.29 3.97 15.88
C THR A 297 -4.25 2.45 15.75
N GLY A 298 -3.11 1.81 16.05
CA GLY A 298 -2.97 0.35 16.02
C GLY A 298 -3.91 -0.37 16.98
N ILE A 299 -4.12 0.16 18.20
CA ILE A 299 -5.09 -0.40 19.15
C ILE A 299 -6.50 -0.40 18.57
N ILE A 300 -6.91 0.71 17.93
CA ILE A 300 -8.24 0.83 17.32
C ILE A 300 -8.41 -0.18 16.17
N LEU A 301 -7.39 -0.33 15.32
CA LEU A 301 -7.43 -1.24 14.17
C LEU A 301 -7.41 -2.72 14.56
N GLU A 302 -6.67 -3.11 15.59
CA GLU A 302 -6.60 -4.52 16.02
C GLU A 302 -7.88 -4.98 16.75
N HIS A 303 -8.65 -4.05 17.33
CA HIS A 303 -9.88 -4.37 18.07
C HIS A 303 -11.14 -4.15 17.22
N VAL A 304 -11.15 -4.74 16.01
CA VAL A 304 -12.17 -4.51 14.96
C VAL A 304 -13.61 -4.75 15.44
N VAL A 305 -13.84 -5.82 16.21
CA VAL A 305 -15.20 -6.24 16.62
C VAL A 305 -15.86 -5.22 17.56
N GLY A 306 -15.08 -4.50 18.36
CA GLY A 306 -15.58 -3.46 19.27
C GLY A 306 -15.34 -2.07 18.72
N PHE A 307 -14.08 -1.63 18.76
CA PHE A 307 -13.69 -0.27 18.37
C PHE A 307 -13.83 -0.02 16.87
N GLY A 308 -13.52 -1.00 16.02
CA GLY A 308 -13.61 -0.84 14.58
C GLY A 308 -15.03 -0.56 14.09
N ASN A 309 -16.02 -1.31 14.60
CA ASN A 309 -17.43 -1.09 14.25
C ASN A 309 -17.93 0.29 14.70
N TRP A 310 -17.65 0.67 15.96
CA TRP A 310 -17.96 2.01 16.47
C TRP A 310 -17.31 3.12 15.63
N ALA A 311 -16.02 2.97 15.29
CA ALA A 311 -15.28 3.98 14.54
C ALA A 311 -15.80 4.14 13.10
N ARG A 312 -16.39 3.09 12.50
CA ARG A 312 -17.03 3.18 11.18
C ARG A 312 -18.34 3.96 11.22
N GLU A 313 -19.09 3.85 12.31
CA GLU A 313 -20.37 4.53 12.49
C GLU A 313 -20.21 5.97 12.99
N MET A 314 -19.03 6.33 13.52
CA MET A 314 -18.75 7.67 14.02
C MET A 314 -18.24 8.58 12.89
N PRO A 315 -19.01 9.57 12.42
CA PRO A 315 -18.56 10.48 11.40
C PRO A 315 -17.68 11.59 11.97
N MET A 316 -16.79 12.11 11.12
CA MET A 316 -15.98 13.30 11.36
C MET A 316 -16.16 14.29 10.22
N GLU A 317 -16.31 15.56 10.54
CA GLU A 317 -16.36 16.63 9.55
C GLU A 317 -15.05 16.72 8.77
N ARG A 318 -15.12 16.53 7.45
CA ARG A 318 -13.95 16.54 6.57
C ARG A 318 -13.21 17.87 6.65
N SER A 319 -13.88 18.98 6.92
CA SER A 319 -13.26 20.31 7.09
C SER A 319 -12.35 20.42 8.32
N SER A 320 -12.50 19.51 9.30
CA SER A 320 -11.66 19.43 10.50
C SER A 320 -10.43 18.53 10.32
N LEU A 321 -10.37 17.77 9.22
CA LEU A 321 -9.30 16.81 8.93
C LEU A 321 -8.09 17.47 8.25
N PRO A 322 -6.92 16.80 8.26
CA PRO A 322 -5.70 17.31 7.65
C PRO A 322 -5.85 17.69 6.16
N PRO A 323 -4.94 18.51 5.60
CA PRO A 323 -5.06 19.06 4.26
C PRO A 323 -5.26 18.04 3.13
N VAL A 324 -4.77 16.81 3.32
CA VAL A 324 -4.94 15.70 2.37
C VAL A 324 -6.42 15.39 2.07
N TYR A 325 -7.32 15.59 3.03
CA TYR A 325 -8.77 15.38 2.86
C TYR A 325 -9.49 16.54 2.13
N GLN A 326 -8.77 17.60 1.76
CA GLN A 326 -9.36 18.75 1.07
C GLN A 326 -9.26 18.65 -0.46
N TYR A 327 -8.49 17.70 -0.99
CA TYR A 327 -8.31 17.45 -2.44
C TYR A 327 -8.02 18.74 -3.24
N ARG A 328 -7.09 19.56 -2.72
CA ARG A 328 -6.57 20.72 -3.47
C ARG A 328 -5.76 20.31 -4.70
N SER A 329 -5.28 19.07 -4.71
CA SER A 329 -4.65 18.36 -5.82
C SER A 329 -5.14 16.90 -5.77
N LEU A 330 -5.10 16.21 -6.91
CA LEU A 330 -5.30 14.75 -6.99
C LEU A 330 -3.97 13.98 -6.99
N GLY A 331 -2.83 14.67 -6.89
CA GLY A 331 -1.54 14.02 -6.73
C GLY A 331 -1.52 13.14 -5.49
N GLU A 332 -1.02 11.92 -5.64
CA GLU A 332 -0.99 10.85 -4.64
C GLU A 332 -2.36 10.30 -4.18
N GLU A 333 -3.47 10.70 -4.83
CA GLU A 333 -4.84 10.27 -4.50
C GLU A 333 -5.43 9.26 -5.49
N LEU A 334 -4.78 9.07 -6.65
CA LEU A 334 -5.31 8.24 -7.72
C LEU A 334 -5.00 6.76 -7.48
N GLU A 335 -6.03 5.96 -7.29
CA GLU A 335 -5.86 4.52 -7.15
C GLU A 335 -6.01 3.83 -8.51
N GLN A 336 -7.18 4.00 -9.13
CA GLN A 336 -7.53 3.28 -10.35
C GLN A 336 -8.28 4.19 -11.31
N VAL A 337 -8.13 3.94 -12.62
CA VAL A 337 -8.76 4.75 -13.68
C VAL A 337 -9.51 3.87 -14.66
N VAL A 338 -10.65 4.36 -15.15
CA VAL A 338 -11.37 3.79 -16.29
C VAL A 338 -11.80 4.89 -17.25
N ALA A 339 -11.73 4.61 -18.54
CA ALA A 339 -12.30 5.43 -19.60
C ALA A 339 -13.60 4.82 -20.16
N TYR A 340 -14.30 5.63 -20.95
CA TYR A 340 -15.56 5.28 -21.57
C TYR A 340 -15.42 5.29 -23.10
N PRO A 341 -15.82 4.20 -23.79
CA PRO A 341 -15.75 4.12 -25.25
C PRO A 341 -16.47 5.30 -25.92
N GLY A 342 -15.82 5.93 -26.90
CA GLY A 342 -16.37 7.06 -27.64
C GLY A 342 -16.40 8.40 -26.89
N GLU A 343 -16.03 8.44 -25.61
CA GLU A 343 -16.08 9.63 -24.76
C GLU A 343 -14.67 10.02 -24.26
N PRO A 344 -13.78 10.61 -25.08
CA PRO A 344 -12.37 10.84 -24.74
C PRO A 344 -12.15 11.78 -23.55
N ARG A 345 -13.15 12.60 -23.21
CA ARG A 345 -13.11 13.53 -22.08
C ARG A 345 -13.72 12.96 -20.80
N ARG A 346 -14.36 11.78 -20.88
CA ARG A 346 -15.00 11.15 -19.73
C ARG A 346 -14.07 10.13 -19.11
N LEU A 347 -13.78 10.28 -17.82
CA LEU A 347 -13.03 9.31 -17.03
C LEU A 347 -13.68 9.16 -15.66
N SER A 348 -13.49 7.99 -15.04
CA SER A 348 -13.70 7.82 -13.61
C SER A 348 -12.40 7.38 -12.96
N VAL A 349 -12.14 7.88 -11.76
CA VAL A 349 -11.06 7.41 -10.91
C VAL A 349 -11.61 6.99 -9.55
N SER A 350 -10.98 5.99 -8.94
CA SER A 350 -11.15 5.74 -7.50
C SER A 350 -10.05 6.44 -6.71
N THR A 351 -10.43 6.92 -5.53
CA THR A 351 -9.58 7.62 -4.58
C THR A 351 -9.93 7.17 -3.16
N ARG A 352 -9.25 7.70 -2.13
CA ARG A 352 -9.62 7.39 -0.73
C ARG A 352 -11.03 7.85 -0.35
N LEU A 353 -11.51 8.94 -0.96
CA LEU A 353 -12.86 9.50 -0.77
C LEU A 353 -13.87 8.96 -1.79
N GLY A 354 -13.62 7.75 -2.30
CA GLY A 354 -14.47 7.09 -3.28
C GLY A 354 -14.27 7.56 -4.71
N LEU A 355 -15.34 7.50 -5.51
CA LEU A 355 -15.29 7.75 -6.94
C LEU A 355 -15.33 9.23 -7.30
N LEU A 356 -14.44 9.63 -8.20
CA LEU A 356 -14.50 10.90 -8.90
C LEU A 356 -14.74 10.68 -10.39
N HIS A 357 -15.52 11.58 -10.99
CA HIS A 357 -15.86 11.57 -12.41
C HIS A 357 -15.46 12.89 -13.06
N THR A 358 -14.91 12.83 -14.26
CA THR A 358 -14.69 13.98 -15.13
C THR A 358 -15.40 13.78 -16.47
N HIS A 359 -15.83 14.88 -17.09
CA HIS A 359 -16.41 14.94 -18.43
C HIS A 359 -15.68 15.95 -19.33
N ASP A 360 -14.64 16.59 -18.83
CA ASP A 360 -13.90 17.66 -19.51
C ASP A 360 -12.42 17.33 -19.72
N GLY A 361 -12.05 16.06 -19.58
CA GLY A 361 -10.69 15.57 -19.75
C GLY A 361 -9.80 15.78 -18.53
N GLY A 362 -10.39 15.86 -17.34
CA GLY A 362 -9.66 15.93 -16.06
C GLY A 362 -9.45 17.34 -15.51
N LYS A 363 -10.10 18.37 -16.08
CA LYS A 363 -10.01 19.75 -15.57
C LYS A 363 -10.89 19.95 -14.34
N SER A 364 -12.08 19.34 -14.35
CA SER A 364 -12.97 19.28 -13.20
C SER A 364 -13.38 17.85 -12.88
N TRP A 365 -13.56 17.60 -11.58
CA TRP A 365 -13.91 16.31 -11.03
C TRP A 365 -15.10 16.47 -10.08
N ARG A 366 -16.02 15.51 -10.15
CA ARG A 366 -17.22 15.48 -9.32
C ARG A 366 -17.30 14.15 -8.58
N GLY A 367 -17.47 14.20 -7.27
CA GLY A 367 -17.68 13.03 -6.43
C GLY A 367 -19.01 12.32 -6.75
N GLY A 368 -18.95 11.00 -6.81
CA GLY A 368 -20.11 10.13 -6.99
C GLY A 368 -20.69 9.69 -5.65
N SER A 369 -21.99 9.92 -5.44
CA SER A 369 -22.69 9.50 -4.21
C SER A 369 -22.81 7.99 -4.06
N ALA A 370 -22.67 7.23 -5.14
CA ALA A 370 -22.86 5.78 -5.16
C ALA A 370 -21.93 5.00 -4.21
N THR A 371 -20.78 5.58 -3.85
CA THR A 371 -19.80 4.95 -2.96
C THR A 371 -19.85 5.45 -1.53
N ALA A 372 -20.73 6.41 -1.22
CA ALA A 372 -20.78 7.06 0.09
C ALA A 372 -19.42 7.59 0.60
N GLY A 373 -18.49 7.92 -0.31
CA GLY A 373 -17.15 8.40 0.06
C GLY A 373 -16.15 7.29 0.40
N GLU A 374 -16.48 6.02 0.15
CA GLU A 374 -15.65 4.88 0.50
C GLU A 374 -14.61 4.55 -0.57
N ALA A 375 -13.36 4.31 -0.16
CA ALA A 375 -12.31 3.80 -1.03
C ALA A 375 -12.66 2.42 -1.61
N GLY A 376 -12.15 2.11 -2.80
CA GLY A 376 -12.37 0.81 -3.43
C GLY A 376 -11.68 0.61 -4.77
N ASN A 377 -11.80 -0.61 -5.27
CA ASN A 377 -11.32 -1.04 -6.57
C ASN A 377 -12.32 -0.65 -7.66
N LEU A 378 -11.84 0.02 -8.69
CA LEU A 378 -12.55 0.41 -9.90
C LEU A 378 -11.90 -0.26 -11.12
N PHE A 379 -12.68 -1.01 -11.88
CA PHE A 379 -12.17 -1.66 -13.09
C PHE A 379 -13.27 -1.87 -14.12
N ARG A 380 -12.86 -2.20 -15.34
CA ARG A 380 -13.75 -2.37 -16.48
C ARG A 380 -13.59 -3.74 -17.12
N VAL A 381 -14.71 -4.38 -17.45
CA VAL A 381 -14.76 -5.63 -18.21
C VAL A 381 -15.83 -5.50 -19.29
N GLY A 382 -15.43 -5.51 -20.56
CA GLY A 382 -16.36 -5.34 -21.68
C GLY A 382 -17.09 -4.00 -21.65
N ASP A 383 -18.43 -4.07 -21.62
CA ASP A 383 -19.35 -2.94 -21.55
C ASP A 383 -19.73 -2.54 -20.11
N ARG A 384 -19.10 -3.13 -19.09
CA ARG A 384 -19.40 -2.88 -17.67
C ARG A 384 -18.20 -2.32 -16.92
N VAL A 385 -18.51 -1.39 -16.01
CA VAL A 385 -17.60 -0.87 -15.00
C VAL A 385 -18.04 -1.41 -13.64
N PHE A 386 -17.09 -1.88 -12.86
CA PHE A 386 -17.29 -2.42 -11.53
C PHE A 386 -16.59 -1.55 -10.50
N PHE A 387 -17.24 -1.38 -9.35
CA PHE A 387 -16.64 -0.82 -8.16
C PHE A 387 -16.84 -1.79 -6.99
N SER A 388 -15.78 -2.11 -6.26
CA SER A 388 -15.89 -2.97 -5.08
C SER A 388 -14.95 -2.58 -3.96
N ASN A 389 -15.35 -2.79 -2.72
CA ASN A 389 -14.49 -2.62 -1.56
C ASN A 389 -14.68 -3.71 -0.50
N ASN A 390 -13.84 -3.66 0.54
CA ASN A 390 -13.88 -4.61 1.65
C ASN A 390 -15.01 -4.33 2.66
N ARG A 391 -15.86 -3.33 2.39
CA ARG A 391 -17.03 -2.97 3.22
C ARG A 391 -18.35 -3.50 2.64
N GLY A 392 -18.27 -4.39 1.65
CA GLY A 392 -19.45 -5.01 1.04
C GLY A 392 -20.15 -4.14 -0.01
N ILE A 393 -19.54 -3.02 -0.42
CA ILE A 393 -20.01 -2.28 -1.58
C ILE A 393 -19.55 -3.04 -2.82
N HIS A 394 -20.50 -3.55 -3.59
CA HIS A 394 -20.27 -4.21 -4.88
C HIS A 394 -21.23 -3.63 -5.89
N LEU A 395 -20.71 -2.77 -6.77
CA LEU A 395 -21.49 -2.02 -7.73
C LEU A 395 -21.04 -2.36 -9.14
N GLN A 396 -22.00 -2.34 -10.06
CA GLN A 396 -21.74 -2.39 -11.48
C GLN A 396 -22.54 -1.32 -12.22
N ARG A 397 -22.03 -0.90 -13.36
CA ARG A 397 -22.72 -0.01 -14.28
C ARG A 397 -22.38 -0.38 -15.71
N ARG A 398 -23.37 -0.53 -16.58
CA ARG A 398 -23.16 -0.74 -18.01
C ARG A 398 -22.94 0.60 -18.73
N ASP A 399 -22.26 0.57 -19.87
CA ASP A 399 -22.17 1.75 -20.74
C ASP A 399 -23.56 2.29 -21.11
N GLY A 400 -23.68 3.60 -21.13
CA GLY A 400 -24.96 4.29 -21.36
C GLY A 400 -25.85 4.40 -20.11
N GLU A 401 -25.62 3.59 -19.07
CA GLU A 401 -26.31 3.76 -17.79
C GLU A 401 -25.70 4.92 -17.00
N THR A 402 -26.55 5.65 -16.29
CA THR A 402 -26.15 6.73 -15.39
C THR A 402 -25.99 6.25 -13.96
N GLU A 403 -26.78 5.26 -13.55
CA GLU A 403 -26.85 4.76 -12.18
C GLU A 403 -26.01 3.50 -11.97
N TRP A 404 -25.59 3.30 -10.72
CA TRP A 404 -24.92 2.08 -10.30
C TRP A 404 -25.96 1.09 -9.77
N SER A 405 -25.80 -0.19 -10.14
CA SER A 405 -26.61 -1.29 -9.61
C SER A 405 -25.78 -2.16 -8.68
N GLN A 406 -26.37 -2.66 -7.61
CA GLN A 406 -25.70 -3.56 -6.68
C GLN A 406 -25.51 -4.94 -7.32
N VAL A 407 -24.31 -5.49 -7.20
CA VAL A 407 -24.01 -6.87 -7.55
C VAL A 407 -24.29 -7.72 -6.32
N ASN A 408 -25.38 -8.46 -6.37
CA ASN A 408 -25.66 -9.50 -5.37
C ASN A 408 -24.82 -10.73 -5.72
N GLY A 409 -24.09 -11.26 -4.75
CA GLY A 409 -23.43 -12.57 -4.91
C GLY A 409 -24.47 -13.67 -5.18
N PRO A 410 -24.07 -14.81 -5.75
CA PRO A 410 -24.94 -15.98 -5.77
C PRO A 410 -25.33 -16.32 -4.33
N ALA A 411 -26.64 -16.51 -4.10
CA ALA A 411 -27.21 -16.91 -2.82
C ALA A 411 -26.73 -18.30 -2.39
#